data_AF-A0A964IKC5-F1
#
_entry.id   AF-A0A964IKC5-F1
#
_cell.length_a   1.000
_cell.length_b   1.000
_cell.length_c   1.000
_cell.angle_alpha   90.00
_cell.angle_beta   90.00
_cell.angle_gamma   90.00
#
_symmetry.space_group_name_H-M   'P 1'
#
loop_
_entity.id
_entity.type
_entity.pdbx_description
1 polymer ?
#
loop_
_entity_poly.entity_id
_entity_poly.type
_entity_poly.pdbx_seq_one_letter_code
_entity_poly.pdbx_strand_id
1 'polypeptide(L)'
;MTTPAIPSLLQQQVDRWPAEWLQSKFSRLLKLRALDPGPFNYPIEVFPEWRGKAFYLCVRYRARSRRPEDDFIVRHTRMTLTGFGRFDLAYFRHTNKWFTFYRGLTAAECFREIEGNEVFWPTT
;
A
#
# COMPACT_ATOMS: atom_id res chain seq x y z
N MET A 1 23.11 9.71 -11.09
CA MET A 1 22.61 10.19 -9.79
C MET A 1 22.24 8.98 -8.96
N THR A 2 23.04 8.66 -7.94
CA THR A 2 22.82 7.53 -7.03
C THR A 2 21.64 7.85 -6.12
N THR A 3 20.57 7.06 -6.18
CA THR A 3 19.49 7.12 -5.19
C THR A 3 20.10 6.86 -3.82
N PRO A 4 20.02 7.78 -2.83
CA PRO A 4 20.58 7.48 -1.52
C PRO A 4 19.84 6.28 -0.93
N ALA A 5 20.63 5.33 -0.43
CA ALA A 5 20.13 4.10 0.18
C ALA A 5 19.23 4.44 1.38
N ILE A 6 18.15 3.67 1.55
CA ILE A 6 17.31 3.78 2.75
C ILE A 6 18.17 3.31 3.94
N PRO A 7 18.24 4.06 5.06
CA PRO A 7 18.90 3.56 6.26
C PRO A 7 18.25 2.24 6.72
N SER A 8 19.05 1.19 6.93
CA SER A 8 18.58 -0.17 7.22
C SER A 8 17.62 -0.24 8.42
N LEU A 9 17.89 0.54 9.48
CA LEU A 9 17.02 0.61 10.67
C LEU A 9 15.63 1.19 10.35
N LEU A 10 15.58 2.22 9.50
CA LEU A 10 14.33 2.84 9.09
C LEU A 10 13.49 1.88 8.22
N GLN A 11 14.17 1.14 7.34
CA GLN A 11 13.53 0.10 6.53
C GLN A 11 12.95 -1.00 7.42
N GLN A 12 13.72 -1.54 8.37
CA GLN A 12 13.26 -2.54 9.34
C GLN A 12 12.09 -2.06 10.21
N GLN A 13 12.09 -0.78 10.61
CA GLN A 13 10.96 -0.20 11.35
C GLN A 13 9.69 -0.23 10.50
N VAL A 14 9.80 0.14 9.23
CA VAL A 14 8.65 0.18 8.33
C VAL A 14 8.19 -1.23 7.94
N ASP A 15 9.11 -2.17 7.74
CA ASP A 15 8.79 -3.55 7.31
C ASP A 15 8.08 -4.37 8.39
N ARG A 16 8.27 -4.05 9.67
CA ARG A 16 7.59 -4.75 10.78
C ARG A 16 6.10 -4.42 10.89
N TRP A 17 5.70 -3.19 10.59
CA TRP A 17 4.31 -2.75 10.72
C TRP A 17 3.29 -3.50 9.81
N PRO A 18 3.51 -3.65 8.50
CA PRO A 18 2.49 -4.17 7.60
C PRO A 18 2.15 -5.65 7.82
N ALA A 19 3.08 -6.44 8.39
CA ALA A 19 2.93 -7.89 8.51
C ALA A 19 1.68 -8.29 9.31
N GLU A 20 1.43 -7.63 10.44
CA GLU A 20 0.29 -7.93 11.31
C GLU A 20 -0.96 -7.16 10.89
N TRP A 21 -0.79 -5.87 10.55
CA TRP A 21 -1.91 -5.00 10.27
C TRP A 21 -2.66 -5.37 8.99
N LEU A 22 -1.95 -5.66 7.88
CA LEU A 22 -2.58 -6.01 6.61
C LEU A 22 -3.40 -7.29 6.72
N GLN A 23 -2.85 -8.29 7.40
CA GLN A 23 -3.54 -9.56 7.64
C GLN A 23 -4.80 -9.35 8.47
N SER A 24 -4.70 -8.62 9.59
CA SER A 24 -5.83 -8.33 10.47
C SER A 24 -6.94 -7.56 9.76
N LYS A 25 -6.59 -6.53 8.98
CA LYS A 25 -7.55 -5.67 8.31
C LYS A 25 -8.21 -6.30 7.08
N PHE A 26 -7.44 -6.96 6.21
CA PHE A 26 -7.94 -7.34 4.88
C PHE A 26 -8.28 -8.82 4.73
N SER A 27 -7.85 -9.71 5.64
CA SER A 27 -8.11 -11.16 5.52
C SER A 27 -9.58 -11.51 5.34
N ARG A 28 -10.49 -10.87 6.09
CA ARG A 28 -11.95 -11.07 5.94
C ARG A 28 -12.43 -10.65 4.55
N LEU A 29 -12.01 -9.48 4.08
CA LEU A 29 -12.40 -8.98 2.76
C LEU A 29 -11.92 -9.93 1.64
N LEU A 30 -10.64 -10.32 1.69
CA LEU A 30 -10.04 -11.22 0.70
C LEU A 30 -10.77 -12.58 0.70
N LYS A 31 -11.08 -13.13 1.88
CA LYS A 31 -11.85 -14.38 2.00
C LYS A 31 -13.26 -14.27 1.40
N LEU A 32 -13.97 -13.18 1.68
CA LEU A 32 -15.32 -12.96 1.13
C LEU A 32 -15.28 -12.83 -0.40
N ARG A 33 -14.32 -12.09 -0.95
CA ARG A 33 -14.15 -11.94 -2.40
C ARG A 33 -13.71 -13.22 -3.10
N ALA A 34 -13.00 -14.11 -2.41
CA ALA A 34 -12.68 -15.43 -2.93
C ALA A 34 -13.92 -16.35 -3.03
N LEU A 35 -14.87 -16.23 -2.09
CA LEU A 35 -16.11 -17.01 -2.07
C LEU A 35 -17.17 -16.45 -3.03
N ASP A 36 -17.29 -15.12 -3.10
CA ASP A 36 -18.17 -14.41 -4.02
C ASP A 36 -17.39 -13.33 -4.80
N PRO A 37 -16.76 -13.70 -5.93
CA PRO A 37 -15.99 -12.78 -6.76
C PRO A 37 -16.79 -11.64 -7.39
N GLY A 38 -18.12 -11.76 -7.48
CA GLY A 38 -18.97 -10.87 -8.27
C GLY A 38 -18.57 -10.79 -9.76
N PRO A 39 -19.04 -9.77 -10.50
CA PRO A 39 -18.76 -9.61 -11.93
C PRO A 39 -17.51 -8.76 -12.26
N PHE A 40 -16.92 -8.08 -11.27
CA PHE A 40 -15.82 -7.13 -11.46
C PHE A 40 -14.46 -7.70 -11.06
N ASN A 41 -13.41 -6.90 -11.25
CA ASN A 41 -12.10 -7.19 -10.66
C ASN A 41 -12.22 -7.21 -9.13
N TYR A 42 -11.50 -8.10 -8.46
CA TYR A 42 -11.55 -8.21 -6.99
C TYR A 42 -10.17 -8.39 -6.38
N PRO A 43 -9.93 -7.86 -5.17
CA PRO A 43 -8.64 -7.97 -4.51
C PRO A 43 -8.40 -9.43 -4.09
N ILE A 44 -7.20 -9.95 -4.38
CA ILE A 44 -6.77 -11.30 -3.98
C ILE A 44 -5.59 -11.28 -3.01
N GLU A 45 -4.85 -10.18 -2.95
CA GLU A 45 -3.71 -10.03 -2.04
C GLU A 45 -3.47 -8.54 -1.76
N VAL A 46 -3.14 -8.21 -0.50
CA VAL A 46 -2.65 -6.89 -0.11
C VAL A 46 -1.26 -7.07 0.50
N PHE A 47 -0.26 -6.33 0.01
CA PHE A 47 1.13 -6.55 0.38
C PHE A 47 1.94 -5.24 0.35
N PRO A 48 3.02 -5.14 1.15
CA PRO A 48 3.95 -4.02 1.09
C PRO A 48 4.97 -4.20 -0.04
N GLU A 49 5.43 -3.10 -0.64
CA GLU A 49 6.52 -3.10 -1.63
C GLU A 49 7.40 -1.86 -1.46
N TRP A 50 8.74 -2.04 -1.48
CA TRP A 50 9.67 -0.92 -1.60
C TRP A 50 10.08 -0.68 -3.06
N ARG A 51 10.12 0.58 -3.49
CA ARG A 51 10.77 1.00 -4.74
C ARG A 51 11.56 2.28 -4.53
N GLY A 52 12.89 2.17 -4.60
CA GLY A 52 13.79 3.30 -4.33
C GLY A 52 13.56 3.83 -2.91
N LYS A 53 13.12 5.07 -2.78
CA LYS A 53 12.83 5.74 -1.49
C LYS A 53 11.38 5.62 -1.03
N ALA A 54 10.54 4.92 -1.78
CA ALA A 54 9.11 4.89 -1.54
C ALA A 54 8.67 3.49 -1.08
N PHE A 55 7.94 3.46 0.03
CA PHE A 55 7.21 2.30 0.52
C PHE A 55 5.78 2.38 0.02
N TYR A 56 5.24 1.27 -0.46
CA TYR A 56 3.90 1.17 -1.01
C TYR A 56 3.06 0.15 -0.28
N LEU A 57 1.77 0.44 -0.15
CA LEU A 57 0.75 -0.60 0.05
C LEU A 57 0.11 -0.90 -1.30
N CYS A 58 0.27 -2.15 -1.70
CA CYS A 58 -0.14 -2.67 -3.00
C CYS A 58 -1.31 -3.62 -2.84
N VAL A 59 -2.15 -3.71 -3.88
CA VAL A 59 -3.13 -4.79 -4.02
C VAL A 59 -2.93 -5.48 -5.34
N ARG A 60 -2.94 -6.81 -5.32
CA ARG A 60 -3.13 -7.61 -6.52
C ARG A 60 -4.62 -7.88 -6.71
N TYR A 61 -5.11 -7.57 -7.90
CA TYR A 61 -6.48 -7.82 -8.30
C TYR A 61 -6.56 -9.01 -9.26
N ARG A 62 -7.54 -9.89 -9.03
CA ARG A 62 -7.99 -10.84 -10.04
C ARG A 62 -8.82 -10.11 -11.06
N ALA A 63 -8.43 -10.18 -12.33
CA ALA A 63 -9.18 -9.57 -13.41
C ALA A 63 -10.57 -10.21 -13.60
N ARG A 64 -11.49 -9.48 -14.24
CA ARG A 64 -12.82 -9.97 -14.62
C ARG A 64 -12.79 -11.24 -15.48
N SER A 65 -11.74 -11.42 -16.28
CA SER A 65 -11.52 -12.62 -17.10
C SER A 65 -11.28 -13.88 -16.28
N ARG A 66 -10.95 -13.71 -14.99
CA ARG A 66 -10.59 -14.75 -14.03
C ARG A 66 -9.29 -15.49 -14.32
N ARG A 67 -8.56 -15.07 -15.35
CA ARG A 67 -7.29 -15.64 -15.77
C ARG A 67 -6.13 -15.02 -14.98
N PRO A 68 -5.26 -15.82 -14.34
CA PRO A 68 -4.14 -15.29 -13.56
C PRO A 68 -3.18 -14.39 -14.37
N GLU A 69 -3.02 -14.63 -15.67
CA GLU A 69 -2.19 -13.81 -16.56
C GLU A 69 -2.71 -12.38 -16.77
N ASP A 70 -3.99 -12.15 -16.51
CA ASP A 70 -4.62 -10.83 -16.58
C ASP A 70 -4.61 -10.09 -15.23
N ASP A 71 -4.11 -10.73 -14.15
CA ASP A 71 -4.03 -10.13 -12.82
C ASP A 71 -3.10 -8.92 -12.84
N PHE A 72 -3.47 -7.88 -12.09
CA PHE A 72 -2.74 -6.61 -12.09
C PHE A 72 -2.53 -6.09 -10.68
N ILE A 73 -1.51 -5.25 -10.51
CA ILE A 73 -1.14 -4.66 -9.23
C ILE A 73 -1.43 -3.17 -9.25
N VAL A 74 -2.16 -2.70 -8.25
CA VAL A 74 -2.37 -1.28 -7.98
C VAL A 74 -1.55 -0.88 -6.77
N ARG A 75 -0.72 0.16 -6.92
CA ARG A 75 -0.03 0.82 -5.81
C ARG A 75 -0.94 1.91 -5.28
N HIS A 76 -1.58 1.67 -4.16
CA HIS A 76 -2.62 2.56 -3.66
C HIS A 76 -2.07 3.62 -2.71
N THR A 77 -1.28 3.23 -1.73
CA THR A 77 -0.70 4.15 -0.73
C THR A 77 0.80 4.21 -0.90
N ARG A 78 1.39 5.38 -0.71
CA ARG A 78 2.82 5.62 -0.83
C ARG A 78 3.33 6.50 0.31
N MET A 79 4.37 6.03 0.97
CA MET A 79 5.23 6.80 1.87
C MET A 79 6.56 7.07 1.16
N THR A 80 6.84 8.32 0.79
CA THR A 80 8.11 8.70 0.12
C THR A 80 9.06 9.30 1.13
N LEU A 81 10.23 8.70 1.34
CA LEU A 81 11.28 9.22 2.21
C LEU A 81 11.85 10.54 1.64
N THR A 82 11.68 11.65 2.37
CA THR A 82 12.10 13.00 1.95
C THR A 82 13.38 13.48 2.63
N GLY A 83 13.69 13.00 3.84
CA GLY A 83 14.93 13.30 4.58
C GLY A 83 14.74 13.16 6.10
N PHE A 84 15.83 13.05 6.87
CA PHE A 84 15.79 13.00 8.34
C PHE A 84 14.81 11.96 8.94
N GLY A 85 14.62 10.82 8.25
CA GLY A 85 13.67 9.79 8.67
C GLY A 85 12.19 10.19 8.52
N ARG A 86 11.87 11.17 7.66
CA ARG A 86 10.53 11.67 7.39
C ARG A 86 9.98 11.25 6.04
N PHE A 87 8.66 11.15 5.96
CA PHE A 87 7.92 10.68 4.80
C PHE A 87 6.83 11.66 4.39
N ASP A 88 6.63 11.75 3.08
CA ASP A 88 5.40 12.28 2.51
C ASP A 88 4.43 11.12 2.27
N LEU A 89 3.20 11.24 2.79
CA LEU A 89 2.15 10.24 2.66
C LEU A 89 1.16 10.65 1.57
N ALA A 90 0.99 9.78 0.59
CA ALA A 90 0.13 9.97 -0.56
C ALA A 90 -0.73 8.74 -0.84
N TYR A 91 -1.87 8.94 -1.49
CA TYR A 91 -2.67 7.87 -2.09
C TYR A 91 -2.84 8.08 -3.60
N PHE A 92 -3.11 7.01 -4.32
CA PHE A 92 -3.30 7.00 -5.75
C PHE A 92 -4.80 7.15 -6.07
N ARG A 93 -5.13 8.19 -6.82
CA ARG A 93 -6.50 8.38 -7.31
C ARG A 93 -6.72 7.60 -8.60
N HIS A 94 -7.98 7.23 -8.85
CA HIS A 94 -8.45 6.67 -10.13
C HIS A 94 -8.15 7.56 -11.35
N THR A 95 -7.73 8.82 -11.14
CA THR A 95 -7.25 9.75 -12.17
C THR A 95 -5.79 9.53 -12.56
N ASN A 96 -5.17 8.41 -12.16
CA ASN A 96 -3.76 8.11 -12.37
C ASN A 96 -2.77 9.15 -11.79
N LYS A 97 -3.15 9.81 -10.70
CA LYS A 97 -2.33 10.83 -10.03
C LYS A 97 -2.16 10.50 -8.56
N TRP A 98 -0.95 10.75 -8.07
CA TRP A 98 -0.65 10.71 -6.64
C TRP A 98 -1.12 12.01 -5.98
N PHE A 99 -1.90 11.88 -4.91
CA PHE A 99 -2.28 13.00 -4.07
C PHE A 99 -1.54 12.91 -2.74
N THR A 100 -0.53 13.77 -2.55
CA THR A 100 0.17 13.89 -1.28
C THR A 100 -0.71 14.62 -0.29
N PHE A 101 -1.14 13.91 0.75
CA PHE A 101 -2.05 14.44 1.76
C PHE A 101 -1.26 14.99 2.95
N TYR A 102 -0.22 14.27 3.40
CA TYR A 102 0.65 14.70 4.49
C TYR A 102 2.11 14.77 4.05
N ARG A 103 2.87 15.64 4.69
CA ARG A 103 4.30 15.83 4.45
C ARG A 103 5.08 15.80 5.75
N GLY A 104 6.31 15.29 5.70
CA GLY A 104 7.24 15.34 6.83
C GLY A 104 6.87 14.47 8.04
N LEU A 105 6.05 13.44 7.86
CA LEU A 105 5.64 12.54 8.95
C LEU A 105 6.75 11.53 9.29
N THR A 106 6.85 11.11 10.54
CA THR A 106 7.55 9.87 10.90
C THR A 106 6.82 8.65 10.30
N ALA A 107 7.50 7.50 10.26
CA ALA A 107 6.85 6.24 9.91
C ALA A 107 5.65 5.93 10.81
N ALA A 108 5.78 6.13 12.14
CA ALA A 108 4.70 5.86 13.09
C ALA A 108 3.48 6.77 12.89
N GLU A 109 3.70 8.05 12.55
CA GLU A 109 2.60 8.95 12.18
C GLU A 109 1.93 8.52 10.88
N CYS A 110 2.71 8.15 9.85
CA CYS A 110 2.14 7.62 8.61
C CYS A 110 1.25 6.41 8.87
N PHE A 111 1.70 5.48 9.69
CA PHE A 111 0.91 4.30 10.04
C PHE A 111 -0.38 4.68 10.73
N ARG A 112 -0.33 5.53 11.76
CA ARG A 112 -1.55 6.02 12.43
C ARG A 112 -2.57 6.62 11.45
N GLU A 113 -2.11 7.42 10.50
CA GLU A 113 -2.96 8.01 9.46
C GLU A 113 -3.53 6.95 8.51
N ILE A 114 -2.73 5.96 8.10
CA ILE A 114 -3.20 4.85 7.26
C ILE A 114 -4.24 4.03 8.01
N GLU A 115 -4.05 3.75 9.30
CA GLU A 115 -4.97 2.94 10.10
C GLU A 115 -6.32 3.63 10.34
N GLY A 116 -6.29 4.96 10.49
CA GLY A 116 -7.46 5.77 10.83
C GLY A 116 -8.24 6.33 9.63
N ASN A 117 -7.71 6.23 8.41
CA ASN A 117 -8.32 6.85 7.24
C ASN A 117 -8.37 5.92 6.03
N GLU A 118 -9.60 5.51 5.66
CA GLU A 118 -9.86 4.55 4.58
C GLU A 118 -9.40 5.02 3.20
N VAL A 119 -9.13 6.33 3.00
CA VAL A 119 -8.57 6.82 1.74
C VAL A 119 -7.23 6.18 1.40
N PHE A 120 -6.48 5.72 2.42
CA PHE A 120 -5.21 5.02 2.26
C PHE A 120 -5.37 3.50 2.20
N TRP A 121 -6.60 2.97 2.25
CA TRP A 121 -6.82 1.53 2.23
C TRP A 121 -6.93 1.05 0.79
N PRO A 122 -6.15 0.01 0.42
CA PRO A 122 -5.87 -0.28 -0.97
C PRO A 122 -6.99 -1.09 -1.65
N THR A 123 -8.09 -1.34 -0.93
CA THR A 123 -9.27 -2.11 -1.36
C THR A 123 -10.59 -1.32 -1.24
N THR A 124 -10.52 0.01 -1.20
CA THR A 124 -11.71 0.90 -1.23
C THR A 124 -12.24 1.09 -2.65
#